data_AF-A0A7W9FYJ7-F1
#
_entry.id   AF-A0A7W9FYJ7-F1
#
_cell.length_a   1.000
_cell.length_b   1.000
_cell.length_c   1.000
_cell.angle_alpha   90.00
_cell.angle_beta   90.00
_cell.angle_gamma   90.00
#
_symmetry.space_group_name_H-M   'P 1'
#
loop_
_entity.id
_entity.type
_entity.pdbx_description
1 polymer ?
#
loop_
_entity_poly.entity_id
_entity_poly.type
_entity_poly.pdbx_seq_one_letter_code
_entity_poly.pdbx_strand_id
1 'polypeptide(L)'
;MQQFVTTPMWDTWAVRARLARRAIEVVDPVAWVVDDTSFPKDGKGSPCVARQYSGTLGKVANCQVGVSVHAVTDTASSPLDWRLFVPTSWDDEAADAATRSEVAA
;
A
#
# COMPACT_ATOMS: atom_id res chain seq x y z
N MET A 1 6.39 23.39 -0.53
CA MET A 1 6.09 22.05 0.01
C MET A 1 5.29 21.20 -0.98
N GLN A 2 4.12 21.63 -1.47
CA GLN A 2 3.28 20.78 -2.34
C GLN A 2 3.99 20.24 -3.59
N GLN A 3 4.74 21.08 -4.32
CA GLN A 3 5.53 20.66 -5.49
C GLN A 3 6.54 19.54 -5.19
N PHE A 4 7.10 19.51 -3.97
CA PHE A 4 8.04 18.47 -3.54
C PHE A 4 7.38 17.08 -3.54
N VAL A 5 6.07 17.01 -3.26
CA VAL A 5 5.31 15.76 -3.13
C VAL A 5 4.67 15.36 -4.45
N THR A 6 4.11 16.33 -5.19
CA THR A 6 3.31 16.04 -6.40
C THR A 6 4.14 15.98 -7.67
N THR A 7 5.30 16.64 -7.70
CA THR A 7 6.12 16.78 -8.91
C THR A 7 7.60 16.65 -8.54
N PRO A 8 8.03 15.47 -8.07
CA PRO A 8 9.39 15.28 -7.62
C PRO A 8 10.36 15.45 -8.80
N MET A 9 11.40 16.26 -8.59
CA MET A 9 12.52 16.42 -9.55
C MET A 9 13.56 15.30 -9.42
N TRP A 10 13.31 14.30 -8.57
CA TRP A 10 14.15 13.14 -8.33
C TRP A 10 13.39 11.85 -8.65
N ASP A 11 14.15 10.80 -8.92
CA ASP A 11 13.61 9.45 -9.00
C ASP A 11 13.18 8.98 -7.59
N THR A 12 11.87 8.83 -7.40
CA THR A 12 11.28 8.41 -6.12
C THR A 12 11.68 6.99 -5.74
N TRP A 13 11.92 6.11 -6.72
CA TRP A 13 12.39 4.74 -6.48
C TRP A 13 13.83 4.75 -6.00
N ALA A 14 14.71 5.54 -6.63
CA ALA A 14 16.10 5.66 -6.22
C ALA A 14 16.23 6.22 -4.79
N VAL A 15 15.44 7.25 -4.45
CA VAL A 15 15.41 7.82 -3.10
C VAL A 15 14.93 6.78 -2.09
N ARG A 16 13.83 6.07 -2.38
CA ARG A 16 13.29 5.04 -1.48
C ARG A 16 14.25 3.89 -1.29
N ALA A 17 14.87 3.39 -2.35
CA ALA A 17 15.88 2.34 -2.28
C ALA A 17 17.12 2.76 -1.45
N ARG A 18 17.49 4.05 -1.46
CA ARG A 18 18.59 4.56 -0.62
C ARG A 18 18.19 4.63 0.85
N LEU A 19 16.96 5.03 1.16
CA LEU A 19 16.43 5.02 2.52
C LEU A 19 16.30 3.60 3.06
N ALA A 20 15.81 2.65 2.24
CA ALA A 20 15.70 1.24 2.61
C ALA A 20 17.07 0.64 2.98
N ARG A 21 18.11 0.87 2.17
CA ARG A 21 19.48 0.39 2.50
C ARG A 21 19.98 0.91 3.84
N ARG A 22 19.77 2.20 4.12
CA ARG A 22 20.12 2.81 5.42
C ARG A 22 19.29 2.24 6.57
N ALA A 23 18.00 2.02 6.35
CA ALA A 23 17.13 1.42 7.36
C ALA A 23 17.60 0.01 7.72
N ILE A 24 18.01 -0.80 6.72
CA ILE A 24 18.57 -2.14 6.95
C ILE A 24 19.84 -2.07 7.79
N GLU A 25 20.76 -1.15 7.49
CA GLU A 25 22.00 -0.96 8.28
C GLU A 25 21.73 -0.57 9.74
N VAL A 26 20.66 0.21 9.99
CA VAL A 26 20.30 0.68 11.34
C VAL A 26 19.51 -0.37 12.12
N VAL A 27 18.59 -1.07 11.44
CA VAL A 27 17.70 -2.05 12.07
C VAL A 27 18.41 -3.38 12.32
N ASP A 28 19.37 -3.75 11.46
CA ASP A 28 20.01 -5.08 11.44
C ASP A 28 18.98 -6.22 11.53
N PRO A 29 18.10 -6.34 10.51
CA PRO A 29 16.92 -7.17 10.61
C PRO A 29 17.24 -8.66 10.70
N VAL A 30 16.54 -9.35 11.61
CA VAL A 30 16.58 -10.82 11.73
C VAL A 30 15.47 -11.50 10.91
N ALA A 31 14.49 -10.73 10.45
CA ALA A 31 13.41 -11.20 9.57
C ALA A 31 12.87 -10.07 8.68
N TRP A 32 12.10 -10.50 7.67
CA TRP A 32 11.31 -9.63 6.79
C TRP A 32 9.83 -9.93 7.01
N VAL A 33 9.03 -8.88 7.15
CA VAL A 33 7.57 -9.01 7.32
C VAL A 33 6.85 -8.34 6.17
N VAL A 34 5.86 -9.02 5.60
CA VAL A 34 4.85 -8.39 4.75
C VAL A 34 3.68 -8.02 5.63
N ASP A 35 3.29 -6.75 5.60
CA ASP A 35 2.19 -6.22 6.39
C ASP A 35 1.23 -5.40 5.51
N ASP A 36 -0.05 -5.40 5.86
CA ASP A 36 -1.05 -4.53 5.25
C ASP A 36 -1.55 -3.49 6.25
N THR A 37 -1.55 -2.23 5.84
CA THR A 37 -2.06 -1.11 6.64
C THR A 37 -3.21 -0.45 5.90
N SER A 38 -4.37 -0.38 6.56
CA SER A 38 -5.56 0.26 6.02
C SER A 38 -5.69 1.73 6.43
N PHE A 39 -6.03 2.60 5.48
CA PHE A 39 -6.22 4.04 5.64
C PHE A 39 -7.68 4.40 5.33
N PRO A 40 -8.52 4.69 6.35
CA PRO A 40 -9.92 5.07 6.14
C PRO A 40 -10.08 6.30 5.23
N LYS A 41 -11.14 6.29 4.41
CA LYS A 41 -11.49 7.37 3.47
C LYS A 41 -12.99 7.63 3.46
N ASP A 42 -13.38 8.89 3.33
CA ASP A 42 -14.80 9.29 3.26
C ASP A 42 -15.34 9.45 1.83
N GLY A 43 -14.49 9.28 0.80
CA GLY A 43 -14.89 9.48 -0.60
C GLY A 43 -14.26 8.49 -1.59
N LYS A 44 -14.50 8.72 -2.89
CA LYS A 44 -14.06 7.86 -4.01
C LYS A 44 -12.87 8.40 -4.81
N GLY A 45 -12.40 9.62 -4.50
CA GLY A 45 -11.37 10.30 -5.29
C GLY A 45 -9.93 9.88 -5.00
N SER A 46 -9.70 9.00 -4.02
CA SER A 46 -8.36 8.47 -3.73
C SER A 46 -8.11 7.20 -4.55
N PRO A 47 -6.93 7.02 -5.18
CA PRO A 47 -6.62 5.81 -5.93
C PRO A 47 -6.82 4.53 -5.11
N CYS A 48 -7.33 3.45 -5.71
CA CYS A 48 -7.49 2.16 -5.03
C CYS A 48 -8.34 2.22 -3.74
N VAL A 49 -9.21 3.23 -3.59
CA VAL A 49 -10.15 3.28 -2.45
C VAL A 49 -11.34 2.38 -2.74
N ALA A 50 -11.63 1.45 -1.84
CA ALA A 50 -12.76 0.56 -1.97
C ALA A 50 -13.32 0.14 -0.61
N ARG A 51 -14.50 -0.49 -0.63
CA ARG A 51 -15.07 -1.19 0.52
C ARG A 51 -14.33 -2.51 0.71
N GLN A 52 -13.39 -2.56 1.65
CA GLN A 52 -12.58 -3.73 1.97
C GLN A 52 -12.33 -3.83 3.48
N TYR A 53 -11.81 -4.96 3.95
CA TYR A 53 -11.51 -5.11 5.38
C TYR A 53 -10.41 -4.11 5.79
N SER A 54 -10.68 -3.32 6.83
CA SER A 54 -9.73 -2.39 7.41
C SER A 54 -9.26 -2.95 8.74
N GLY A 55 -8.00 -3.42 8.78
CA GLY A 55 -7.37 -3.86 10.03
C GLY A 55 -7.44 -2.79 11.13
N THR A 56 -7.23 -1.53 10.75
CA THR A 56 -7.28 -0.37 11.66
C THR A 56 -8.66 -0.14 12.28
N LEU A 57 -9.74 -0.41 11.54
CA LEU A 57 -11.12 -0.21 12.02
C LEU A 57 -11.80 -1.50 12.50
N GLY A 58 -11.17 -2.66 12.33
CA GLY A 58 -11.71 -3.98 12.68
C GLY A 58 -12.97 -4.36 11.91
N LYS A 59 -13.22 -3.75 10.75
CA LYS A 59 -14.45 -3.95 9.96
C LYS A 59 -14.22 -3.67 8.49
N VAL A 60 -15.16 -4.10 7.64
CA VAL A 60 -15.21 -3.64 6.25
C VAL A 60 -15.54 -2.14 6.27
N ALA A 61 -14.63 -1.33 5.72
CA ALA A 61 -14.66 0.12 5.68
C ALA A 61 -14.35 0.61 4.26
N ASN A 62 -14.69 1.85 3.94
CA ASN A 62 -14.12 2.48 2.75
C ASN A 62 -12.69 2.90 3.10
N CYS A 63 -11.69 2.30 2.48
CA CYS A 63 -10.28 2.55 2.79
C CYS A 63 -9.36 2.28 1.59
N GLN A 64 -8.17 2.86 1.62
CA GLN A 64 -7.02 2.38 0.85
C GLN A 64 -6.26 1.37 1.71
N VAL A 65 -5.64 0.38 1.08
CA VAL A 65 -4.74 -0.55 1.78
C VAL A 65 -3.36 -0.44 1.15
N GLY A 66 -2.38 -0.09 1.96
CA GLY A 66 -0.97 -0.17 1.59
C GLY A 66 -0.41 -1.50 2.04
N VAL A 67 0.29 -2.21 1.15
CA VAL A 67 1.04 -3.42 1.46
C VAL A 67 2.51 -3.07 1.46
N SER A 68 3.20 -3.39 2.55
CA SER A 68 4.59 -3.01 2.80
C SER A 68 5.46 -4.21 3.15
N VAL A 69 6.76 -4.07 2.88
CA VAL A 69 7.80 -4.99 3.38
C VAL A 69 8.59 -4.27 4.45
N HIS A 70 8.76 -4.90 5.61
CA HIS A 70 9.43 -4.35 6.77
C HIS A 70 10.71 -5.13 7.10
N ALA A 71 11.76 -4.40 7.46
CA ALA A 71 12.90 -4.90 8.20
C ALA A 71 12.48 -5.01 9.68
N VAL A 72 12.64 -6.17 10.32
CA VAL A 72 12.22 -6.33 11.72
C VAL A 72 13.26 -7.01 12.61
N THR A 73 13.24 -6.63 13.87
CA THR A 73 13.81 -7.33 15.02
C THR A 73 12.72 -7.56 16.08
N ASP A 74 13.09 -8.07 17.24
CA ASP A 74 12.19 -8.15 18.41
C ASP A 74 11.78 -6.77 18.97
N THR A 75 12.55 -5.72 18.64
CA THR A 75 12.43 -4.38 19.22
C THR A 75 12.26 -3.27 18.19
N ALA A 76 12.39 -3.57 16.90
CA ALA A 76 12.26 -2.60 15.82
C ALA A 76 11.47 -3.15 14.62
N SER A 77 10.75 -2.25 13.94
CA SER A 77 10.13 -2.50 12.64
C SER A 77 10.26 -1.25 11.78
N SER A 78 10.75 -1.40 10.55
CA SER A 78 10.92 -0.28 9.61
C SER A 78 10.43 -0.65 8.21
N PRO A 79 9.49 0.11 7.62
CA PRO A 79 9.04 -0.13 6.25
C PRO A 79 10.14 0.21 5.24
N LEU A 80 10.45 -0.73 4.36
CA LEU A 80 11.47 -0.57 3.32
C LEU A 80 10.88 -0.16 1.97
N ASP A 81 9.76 -0.77 1.61
CA ASP A 81 9.03 -0.48 0.39
C ASP A 81 7.54 -0.77 0.59
N TRP A 82 6.70 -0.16 -0.22
CA TRP A 82 5.26 -0.32 -0.16
C TRP A 82 4.59 0.02 -1.49
N ARG A 83 3.42 -0.59 -1.71
CA ARG A 83 2.51 -0.30 -2.82
C ARG A 83 1.08 -0.28 -2.32
N LEU A 84 0.18 0.35 -3.08
CA LEU A 84 -1.25 0.20 -2.83
C LEU A 84 -1.72 -1.16 -3.33
N PHE A 85 -2.53 -1.84 -2.54
CA PHE A 85 -3.33 -2.96 -3.02
C PHE A 85 -4.35 -2.43 -4.03
N VAL A 86 -4.43 -3.05 -5.20
CA VAL A 86 -5.38 -2.68 -6.25
C VAL A 86 -6.57 -3.64 -6.14
N PRO A 87 -7.71 -3.20 -5.56
CA PRO A 87 -8.90 -4.04 -5.51
C PRO A 87 -9.46 -4.21 -6.92
N THR A 88 -10.16 -5.32 -7.19
CA THR A 88 -10.74 -5.65 -8.50
C THR A 88 -11.55 -4.53 -9.12
N SER A 89 -12.26 -3.72 -8.32
CA SER A 89 -13.05 -2.59 -8.83
C SER A 89 -12.21 -1.42 -9.39
N TRP A 90 -10.89 -1.48 -9.24
CA TRP A 90 -9.90 -0.50 -9.73
C TRP A 90 -8.94 -1.11 -10.75
N ASP A 91 -9.05 -2.40 -11.02
CA ASP A 91 -8.29 -3.10 -12.05
C ASP A 91 -9.19 -3.23 -13.28
N ASP A 92 -8.93 -2.43 -14.31
CA ASP A 92 -9.78 -2.38 -15.51
C ASP A 92 -9.90 -3.76 -16.19
N GLU A 93 -8.85 -4.59 -16.16
CA GLU A 93 -8.88 -5.94 -16.74
C GLU A 93 -9.70 -6.93 -15.89
N ALA A 94 -9.59 -6.82 -14.56
CA ALA A 94 -10.33 -7.69 -13.63
C ALA A 94 -11.79 -7.23 -13.41
N ALA A 95 -12.08 -5.94 -13.49
CA ALA A 95 -13.42 -5.36 -13.41
C ALA A 95 -14.31 -5.84 -14.59
N ASP A 96 -13.72 -5.92 -15.79
CA ASP A 96 -14.39 -6.44 -16.98
C ASP A 96 -14.69 -7.94 -16.88
N ALA A 97 -13.83 -8.73 -16.21
CA ALA A 97 -14.07 -10.15 -15.97
C ALA A 97 -15.19 -10.41 -14.95
N ALA A 98 -15.25 -9.63 -13.87
CA ALA A 98 -16.32 -9.73 -12.87
C ALA A 98 -17.70 -9.39 -13.45
N THR A 99 -17.79 -8.33 -14.26
CA THR A 99 -19.04 -7.91 -14.92
C THR A 99 -19.59 -8.98 -15.86
N ARG A 100 -18.71 -9.71 -16.58
CA ARG A 100 -19.13 -10.83 -17.45
C ARG A 100 -19.67 -12.04 -16.69
N SER A 101 -19.19 -12.28 -15.46
CA SER A 101 -19.69 -13.39 -14.63
C SER A 101 -21.07 -13.11 -14.04
N GLU A 102 -21.43 -11.85 -13.80
CA GLU A 102 -22.74 -11.46 -13.26
C GLU A 102 -23.84 -11.43 -14.33
N VAL A 103 -23.50 -11.23 -15.60
CA VAL A 103 -24.45 -11.27 -16.73
C VAL A 103 -24.72 -12.71 -17.22
N ALA A 104 -23.89 -13.66 -16.78
CA ALA A 104 -23.99 -15.09 -17.12
C ALA A 104 -24.68 -15.95 -16.04
N ALA A 105 -25.19 -15.34 -14.97
CA ALA A 105 -25.93 -15.99 -13.88
C ALA A 105 -27.40 -15.52 -13.85
#